data_AF-A0A956U8C3-F1
#
_entry.id   AF-A0A956U8C3-F1
#
_cell.length_a   1.000
_cell.length_b   1.000
_cell.length_c   1.000
_cell.angle_alpha   90.00
_cell.angle_beta   90.00
_cell.angle_gamma   90.00
#
_symmetry.space_group_name_H-M   'P 1'
#
loop_
_entity.id
_entity.type
_entity.pdbx_description
1 polymer ?
#
loop_
_entity_poly.entity_id
_entity_poly.type
_entity_poly.pdbx_seq_one_letter_code
_entity_poly.pdbx_strand_id
1 'polypeptide(L)'
;MTARSIRRIKTRNTTGSMITFSTVLILALVILGLGFVALLMFMGGQSETKNAADSGALNVGRRSIDDIAVTLTPGQIQLFGDVASDNETGATGVVGGTQVTLRRINRVWAKALLMAVNAAAAGGNAGQGTGNAHNAMQAAEEISNSLAQKLNDSSNLHGYFSEYASANSVRMLGQGAAMSIKPGAGWQTSLMEREKESNITLAGTPNSNFNLPPGHNLNHTYATQTTRTTVQNAGNKWFLRGYKPLTVGNDTAWQVPFLYEEKPHLVSRTMFEKSQASADPLSWNQPVPNAFSVHGKAIKNSTLGEESRSWVLTNPRQTYKASMPHSFFKILIDEPEARFYFYPNGIYPPVKFGANSSYGFTPSTKSMTMPFGGVLCSSVTASNVLVGLDVVGRTVDQLIFGAPQGNTTNIEKELTARCNEMISKVGVNVSNSDMHQCLSNPANIGFLVAGTREFLVYSKDGSTLSCKPLPLALADAPWLATIQGNNPDGTSYTIVPEATQNFAGVHIPTVVPLPFHSIAFQLGWSNWKKEVSWQPSTGHNGDLGIVKVYRWTEVHSRGVCVPL
;
A
#
# COMPACT_ATOMS: atom_id res chain seq x y z
N MET A 1 129.88 11.04 -38.68
CA MET A 1 129.01 9.93 -38.23
C MET A 1 128.33 10.37 -36.94
N THR A 2 127.05 10.74 -37.01
CA THR A 2 126.27 11.19 -35.85
C THR A 2 124.86 10.61 -36.01
N ALA A 3 124.56 9.57 -35.24
CA ALA A 3 123.29 8.85 -35.30
C ALA A 3 122.27 9.49 -34.35
N ARG A 4 121.10 9.88 -34.91
CA ARG A 4 119.93 10.36 -34.17
C ARG A 4 119.05 9.18 -33.79
N SER A 5 118.79 9.02 -32.48
CA SER A 5 117.89 8.03 -31.88
C SER A 5 116.43 8.44 -32.07
N ILE A 6 115.62 7.54 -32.66
CA ILE A 6 114.15 7.66 -32.75
C ILE A 6 113.53 6.93 -31.55
N ARG A 7 112.83 7.68 -30.67
CA ARG A 7 111.99 7.12 -29.59
C ARG A 7 110.66 6.61 -30.16
N ARG A 8 110.35 5.31 -29.97
CA ARG A 8 108.99 4.77 -30.15
C ARG A 8 108.15 5.05 -28.90
N ILE A 9 107.02 5.73 -29.08
CA ILE A 9 105.96 5.86 -28.08
C ILE A 9 105.11 4.58 -28.13
N LYS A 10 104.94 3.93 -26.98
CA LYS A 10 104.12 2.73 -26.79
C LYS A 10 102.69 3.19 -26.47
N THR A 11 101.77 3.10 -27.43
CA THR A 11 100.34 3.32 -27.22
C THR A 11 99.78 2.19 -26.34
N ARG A 12 99.19 2.58 -25.19
CA ARG A 12 98.57 1.66 -24.22
C ARG A 12 97.10 1.51 -24.59
N ASN A 13 96.68 0.31 -24.97
CA ASN A 13 95.30 0.00 -25.34
C ASN A 13 94.36 0.18 -24.12
N THR A 14 93.43 1.15 -24.20
CA THR A 14 92.36 1.43 -23.23
C THR A 14 91.00 0.83 -23.65
N THR A 15 91.00 -0.21 -24.49
CA THR A 15 89.79 -0.79 -25.09
C THR A 15 89.03 -1.76 -24.16
N GLY A 16 89.64 -2.23 -23.07
CA GLY A 16 88.99 -3.19 -22.15
C GLY A 16 88.01 -2.58 -21.13
N SER A 17 88.18 -1.29 -20.78
CA SER A 17 87.40 -0.62 -19.72
C SER A 17 86.09 -0.01 -20.20
N MET A 18 85.95 0.37 -21.48
CA MET A 18 84.70 0.93 -22.01
C MET A 18 83.66 -0.16 -22.33
N ILE A 19 84.11 -1.37 -22.70
CA ILE A 19 83.22 -2.49 -23.01
C ILE A 19 82.52 -2.95 -21.73
N THR A 20 83.26 -3.15 -20.63
CA THR A 20 82.71 -3.57 -19.33
C THR A 20 81.72 -2.55 -18.76
N PHE A 21 82.00 -1.24 -18.86
CA PHE A 21 81.08 -0.21 -18.39
C PHE A 21 79.79 -0.17 -19.21
N SER A 22 79.87 -0.32 -20.54
CA SER A 22 78.68 -0.38 -21.41
C SER A 22 77.85 -1.64 -21.16
N THR A 23 78.49 -2.80 -20.94
CA THR A 23 77.75 -4.05 -20.65
C THR A 23 77.03 -3.98 -19.31
N VAL A 24 77.64 -3.41 -18.27
CA VAL A 24 77.00 -3.22 -16.97
C VAL A 24 75.85 -2.21 -17.06
N LEU A 25 76.00 -1.13 -17.82
CA LEU A 25 74.93 -0.15 -18.04
C LEU A 25 73.74 -0.75 -18.80
N ILE A 26 73.99 -1.55 -19.84
CA ILE A 26 72.95 -2.27 -20.59
C ILE A 26 72.24 -3.29 -19.68
N LEU A 27 72.99 -4.04 -18.87
CA LEU A 27 72.42 -4.98 -17.91
C LEU A 27 71.55 -4.26 -16.87
N ALA A 28 72.02 -3.12 -16.34
CA ALA A 28 71.26 -2.30 -15.41
C ALA A 28 69.97 -1.74 -16.03
N LEU A 29 70.03 -1.29 -17.29
CA LEU A 29 68.84 -0.85 -18.04
C LEU A 29 67.86 -1.98 -18.30
N VAL A 30 68.33 -3.20 -18.60
CA VAL A 30 67.49 -4.39 -18.77
C VAL A 30 66.81 -4.76 -17.45
N ILE A 31 67.54 -4.73 -16.33
CA ILE A 31 66.98 -5.01 -15.00
C ILE A 31 65.93 -3.95 -14.61
N LEU A 32 66.22 -2.66 -14.83
CA LEU A 32 65.26 -1.58 -14.61
C LEU A 32 64.03 -1.71 -15.51
N GLY A 33 64.22 -2.06 -16.78
CA GLY A 33 63.13 -2.30 -17.73
C GLY A 33 62.23 -3.47 -17.31
N LEU A 34 62.83 -4.60 -16.90
CA LEU A 34 62.11 -5.75 -16.36
C LEU A 34 61.38 -5.39 -15.06
N GLY A 35 62.00 -4.59 -14.18
CA GLY A 35 61.37 -4.08 -12.96
C GLY A 35 60.17 -3.18 -13.25
N PHE A 36 60.28 -2.29 -14.24
CA PHE A 36 59.18 -1.41 -14.65
C PHE A 36 58.02 -2.18 -15.27
N VAL A 37 58.30 -3.18 -16.12
CA VAL A 37 57.27 -4.06 -16.69
C VAL A 37 56.57 -4.87 -15.60
N ALA A 38 57.32 -5.41 -14.62
CA ALA A 38 56.73 -6.12 -13.48
C ALA A 38 55.81 -5.20 -12.65
N LEU A 39 56.21 -3.95 -12.44
CA LEU A 39 55.42 -2.95 -11.71
C LEU A 39 54.15 -2.55 -12.48
N LEU A 40 54.25 -2.36 -13.80
CA LEU A 40 53.08 -2.13 -14.67
C LEU A 40 52.10 -3.32 -14.67
N MET A 41 52.62 -4.55 -14.69
CA MET A 41 51.78 -5.76 -14.58
C MET A 41 51.08 -5.85 -13.22
N PHE A 42 51.78 -5.51 -12.14
CA PHE A 42 51.20 -5.49 -10.80
C PHE A 42 50.11 -4.41 -10.65
N MET A 43 50.38 -3.17 -11.06
CA MET A 43 49.38 -2.09 -11.04
C MET A 43 48.19 -2.38 -11.98
N GLY A 44 48.45 -2.95 -13.15
CA GLY A 44 47.42 -3.39 -14.08
C GLY A 44 46.56 -4.52 -13.49
N GLY A 45 47.18 -5.50 -12.83
CA GLY A 45 46.52 -6.60 -12.14
C GLY A 45 45.59 -6.13 -11.02
N GLN A 46 46.02 -5.14 -10.24
CA GLN A 46 45.19 -4.54 -9.20
C GLN A 46 43.95 -3.83 -9.78
N SER A 47 44.12 -3.09 -10.88
CA SER A 47 43.02 -2.42 -11.57
C SER A 47 42.02 -3.42 -12.16
N GLU A 48 42.51 -4.48 -12.82
CA GLU A 48 41.68 -5.55 -13.37
C GLU A 48 40.91 -6.30 -12.25
N THR A 49 41.59 -6.67 -11.17
CA THR A 49 41.00 -7.32 -9.98
C THR A 49 39.93 -6.44 -9.34
N LYS A 50 40.18 -5.12 -9.24
CA LYS A 50 39.21 -4.17 -8.73
C LYS A 50 37.98 -4.06 -9.63
N ASN A 51 38.17 -3.90 -10.93
CA ASN A 51 37.07 -3.79 -11.90
C ASN A 51 36.20 -5.06 -11.90
N ALA A 52 36.83 -6.24 -11.81
CA ALA A 52 36.12 -7.51 -11.72
C ALA A 52 35.31 -7.65 -10.42
N ALA A 53 35.89 -7.25 -9.28
CA ALA A 53 35.18 -7.22 -8.01
C ALA A 53 34.01 -6.21 -8.00
N ASP A 54 34.22 -5.01 -8.56
CA ASP A 54 33.22 -3.96 -8.71
C ASP A 54 32.03 -4.42 -9.59
N SER A 55 32.32 -5.09 -10.71
CA SER A 55 31.29 -5.71 -11.57
C SER A 55 30.52 -6.82 -10.86
N GLY A 56 31.22 -7.69 -10.11
CA GLY A 56 30.59 -8.73 -9.30
C GLY A 56 29.69 -8.15 -8.20
N ALA A 57 30.13 -7.07 -7.54
CA ALA A 57 29.34 -6.37 -6.52
C ALA A 57 28.04 -5.81 -7.11
N LEU A 58 28.13 -5.17 -8.29
CA LEU A 58 26.94 -4.65 -8.98
C LEU A 58 25.95 -5.78 -9.35
N ASN A 59 26.44 -6.97 -9.74
CA ASN A 59 25.54 -8.10 -9.99
C ASN A 59 24.88 -8.59 -8.69
N VAL A 60 25.63 -8.73 -7.59
CA VAL A 60 25.06 -9.05 -6.27
C VAL A 60 23.99 -8.04 -5.89
N GLY A 61 24.26 -6.75 -6.05
CA GLY A 61 23.31 -5.69 -5.73
C GLY A 61 22.06 -5.70 -6.62
N ARG A 62 22.17 -6.17 -7.87
CA ARG A 62 21.02 -6.32 -8.77
C ARG A 62 20.20 -7.57 -8.44
N ARG A 63 20.85 -8.71 -8.22
CA ARG A 63 20.18 -10.01 -8.00
C ARG A 63 19.55 -10.12 -6.61
N SER A 64 20.16 -9.54 -5.59
CA SER A 64 19.59 -9.50 -4.22
C SER A 64 18.21 -8.83 -4.13
N ILE A 65 17.85 -8.00 -5.11
CA ILE A 65 16.55 -7.32 -5.17
C ILE A 65 15.40 -8.30 -5.45
N ASP A 66 15.64 -9.29 -6.32
CA ASP A 66 14.61 -10.13 -6.93
C ASP A 66 14.78 -11.63 -6.65
N ASP A 67 16.02 -12.12 -6.62
CA ASP A 67 16.29 -13.56 -6.54
C ASP A 67 16.30 -14.06 -5.08
N ILE A 68 16.56 -13.18 -4.10
CA ILE A 68 16.46 -13.50 -2.68
C ILE A 68 15.04 -13.22 -2.20
N ALA A 69 14.29 -14.30 -2.00
CA ALA A 69 12.87 -14.25 -1.64
C ALA A 69 12.57 -15.05 -0.36
N VAL A 70 11.59 -14.58 0.40
CA VAL A 70 10.97 -15.31 1.52
C VAL A 70 9.65 -15.90 1.05
N THR A 71 9.45 -17.20 1.28
CA THR A 71 8.17 -17.86 1.01
C THR A 71 7.19 -17.56 2.15
N LEU A 72 6.00 -17.08 1.81
CA LEU A 72 4.96 -16.74 2.76
C LEU A 72 4.26 -18.00 3.29
N THR A 73 3.93 -18.01 4.57
CA THR A 73 3.06 -19.03 5.18
C THR A 73 1.60 -18.82 4.75
N PRO A 74 0.71 -19.83 4.88
CA PRO A 74 -0.71 -19.67 4.50
C PRO A 74 -1.40 -18.46 5.14
N GLY A 75 -1.15 -18.19 6.42
CA GLY A 75 -1.69 -17.00 7.09
C GLY A 75 -1.12 -15.68 6.56
N GLN A 76 0.17 -15.65 6.22
CA GLN A 76 0.80 -14.48 5.61
C GLN A 76 0.33 -14.26 4.17
N ILE A 77 0.03 -15.33 3.41
CA ILE A 77 -0.55 -15.22 2.06
C ILE A 77 -1.92 -14.56 2.12
N GLN A 78 -2.73 -14.88 3.13
CA GLN A 78 -4.04 -14.25 3.32
C GLN A 78 -3.92 -12.73 3.60
N LEU A 79 -2.87 -12.32 4.33
CA LEU A 79 -2.63 -10.91 4.68
C LEU A 79 -1.93 -10.12 3.57
N PHE A 80 -0.94 -10.70 2.90
CA PHE A 80 0.02 -9.98 2.05
C PHE A 80 0.19 -10.58 0.65
N GLY A 81 -0.55 -11.65 0.31
CA GLY A 81 -0.44 -12.30 -0.99
C GLY A 81 -0.78 -11.38 -2.16
N ASP A 82 -1.59 -10.36 -1.93
CA ASP A 82 -1.93 -9.28 -2.87
C ASP A 82 -0.72 -8.36 -3.13
N VAL A 83 -0.06 -7.85 -2.09
CA VAL A 83 1.13 -6.98 -2.25
C VAL A 83 2.36 -7.77 -2.72
N ALA A 84 2.37 -9.09 -2.53
CA ALA A 84 3.38 -10.00 -3.00
C ALA A 84 3.25 -10.36 -4.50
N SER A 85 2.04 -10.41 -5.08
CA SER A 85 1.85 -10.69 -6.52
C SER A 85 1.62 -9.44 -7.37
N ASP A 86 0.92 -8.42 -6.87
CA ASP A 86 0.39 -7.32 -7.68
C ASP A 86 1.48 -6.52 -8.42
N ASN A 87 1.22 -6.15 -9.67
CA ASN A 87 2.19 -5.48 -10.56
C ASN A 87 2.09 -3.95 -10.44
N GLU A 88 3.02 -3.20 -11.04
CA GLU A 88 3.00 -1.72 -11.03
C GLU A 88 1.74 -1.12 -11.68
N THR A 89 1.15 -1.84 -12.62
CA THR A 89 -0.02 -1.41 -13.38
C THR A 89 -1.34 -1.70 -12.69
N GLY A 90 -1.30 -2.32 -11.50
CA GLY A 90 -2.45 -2.74 -10.70
C GLY A 90 -2.88 -4.19 -10.93
N ALA A 91 -3.93 -4.56 -10.18
CA ALA A 91 -4.42 -5.91 -9.92
C ALA A 91 -4.51 -6.80 -11.19
N THR A 92 -3.43 -7.52 -11.48
CA THR A 92 -3.56 -8.74 -12.30
C THR A 92 -4.41 -9.69 -11.48
N GLY A 93 -5.49 -10.26 -12.01
CA GLY A 93 -6.37 -11.20 -11.29
C GLY A 93 -5.71 -12.47 -10.71
N VAL A 94 -4.38 -12.51 -10.66
CA VAL A 94 -3.53 -13.46 -9.94
C VAL A 94 -3.43 -13.03 -8.47
N VAL A 95 -4.27 -13.66 -7.65
CA VAL A 95 -4.15 -13.62 -6.18
C VAL A 95 -3.12 -14.65 -5.75
N GLY A 96 -2.28 -14.29 -4.77
CA GLY A 96 -1.47 -15.27 -4.05
C GLY A 96 -0.01 -15.28 -4.46
N GLY A 97 0.64 -14.11 -4.46
CA GLY A 97 2.10 -14.08 -4.46
C GLY A 97 2.60 -14.85 -3.24
N THR A 98 3.35 -15.92 -3.49
CA THR A 98 3.86 -16.78 -2.41
C THR A 98 5.21 -16.32 -1.90
N GLN A 99 5.77 -15.25 -2.48
CA GLN A 99 7.13 -14.83 -2.23
C GLN A 99 7.24 -13.30 -2.08
N VAL A 100 8.01 -12.87 -1.08
CA VAL A 100 8.36 -11.46 -0.85
C VAL A 100 9.87 -11.29 -0.99
N THR A 101 10.26 -10.34 -1.83
CA THR A 101 11.65 -9.97 -2.10
C THR A 101 11.94 -8.58 -1.55
N LEU A 102 13.21 -8.16 -1.59
CA LEU A 102 13.64 -6.81 -1.20
C LEU A 102 12.93 -5.71 -2.01
N ARG A 103 12.55 -5.99 -3.27
CA ARG A 103 11.72 -5.10 -4.08
C ARG A 103 10.35 -4.81 -3.45
N ARG A 104 9.73 -5.80 -2.80
CA ARG A 104 8.33 -5.77 -2.35
C ARG A 104 8.15 -5.61 -0.84
N ILE A 105 9.20 -5.79 -0.04
CA ILE A 105 9.11 -5.77 1.44
C ILE A 105 8.44 -4.51 1.99
N ASN A 106 8.71 -3.35 1.39
CA ASN A 106 8.10 -2.10 1.81
C ASN A 106 6.58 -2.04 1.57
N ARG A 107 6.05 -2.78 0.59
CA ARG A 107 4.60 -2.88 0.38
C ARG A 107 3.93 -3.68 1.50
N VAL A 108 4.59 -4.72 2.01
CA VAL A 108 4.13 -5.52 3.16
C VAL A 108 4.02 -4.61 4.39
N TRP A 109 5.10 -3.88 4.70
CA TRP A 109 5.09 -2.90 5.78
C TRP A 109 4.08 -1.78 5.57
N ALA A 110 3.90 -1.27 4.35
CA ALA A 110 2.93 -0.23 4.06
C ALA A 110 1.49 -0.70 4.24
N LYS A 111 1.16 -1.94 3.82
CA LYS A 111 -0.16 -2.52 4.04
C LYS A 111 -0.43 -2.74 5.53
N ALA A 112 0.52 -3.31 6.27
CA ALA A 112 0.41 -3.48 7.72
C ALA A 112 0.23 -2.15 8.45
N LEU A 113 0.99 -1.12 8.04
CA LEU A 113 0.86 0.24 8.55
C LEU A 113 -0.55 0.82 8.27
N LEU A 114 -1.08 0.64 7.06
CA LEU A 114 -2.44 1.09 6.74
C LEU A 114 -3.49 0.36 7.58
N MET A 115 -3.32 -0.93 7.86
CA MET A 115 -4.22 -1.67 8.77
C MET A 115 -4.18 -1.08 10.19
N ALA A 116 -2.99 -0.74 10.70
CA ALA A 116 -2.84 -0.07 11.99
C ALA A 116 -3.44 1.34 11.99
N VAL A 117 -3.27 2.12 10.91
CA VAL A 117 -3.91 3.43 10.73
C VAL A 117 -5.43 3.30 10.74
N ASN A 118 -5.97 2.28 10.06
CA ASN A 118 -7.40 2.02 10.00
C ASN A 118 -7.98 1.66 11.37
N ALA A 119 -7.29 0.81 12.14
CA ALA A 119 -7.65 0.50 13.52
C ALA A 119 -7.60 1.74 14.42
N ALA A 120 -6.56 2.57 14.29
CA ALA A 120 -6.43 3.80 15.06
C ALA A 120 -7.51 4.83 14.72
N ALA A 121 -7.86 4.97 13.43
CA ALA A 121 -8.91 5.87 12.95
C ALA A 121 -10.29 5.46 13.45
N ALA A 122 -10.57 4.15 13.53
CA ALA A 122 -11.82 3.63 14.07
C ALA A 122 -11.98 3.88 15.58
N GLY A 123 -10.89 4.13 16.31
CA GLY A 123 -10.90 4.45 17.75
C GLY A 123 -11.62 3.37 18.57
N GLY A 124 -12.57 3.78 19.42
CA GLY A 124 -13.38 2.84 20.22
C GLY A 124 -14.23 1.87 19.39
N ASN A 125 -14.44 2.15 18.10
CA ASN A 125 -15.19 1.30 17.18
C ASN A 125 -14.29 0.30 16.44
N ALA A 126 -13.00 0.22 16.75
CA ALA A 126 -12.08 -0.71 16.08
C ALA A 126 -12.40 -2.19 16.36
N GLY A 127 -13.13 -2.52 17.43
CA GLY A 127 -13.53 -3.90 17.72
C GLY A 127 -12.33 -4.87 17.81
N GLN A 128 -12.38 -5.96 17.04
CA GLN A 128 -11.27 -6.91 16.90
C GLN A 128 -10.14 -6.37 16.01
N GLY A 129 -10.37 -5.26 15.31
CA GLY A 129 -9.43 -4.63 14.40
C GLY A 129 -8.09 -4.26 15.03
N THR A 130 -8.05 -3.81 16.29
CA THR A 130 -6.78 -3.54 16.96
C THR A 130 -5.90 -4.79 17.06
N GLY A 131 -6.50 -5.94 17.38
CA GLY A 131 -5.78 -7.22 17.41
C GLY A 131 -5.34 -7.68 16.03
N ASN A 132 -6.20 -7.55 15.01
CA ASN A 132 -5.88 -7.93 13.64
C ASN A 132 -4.77 -7.06 13.03
N ALA A 133 -4.78 -5.75 13.31
CA ALA A 133 -3.72 -4.84 12.91
C ALA A 133 -2.39 -5.20 13.59
N HIS A 134 -2.40 -5.49 14.90
CA HIS A 134 -1.21 -5.94 15.61
C HIS A 134 -0.65 -7.24 15.03
N ASN A 135 -1.51 -8.22 14.72
CA ASN A 135 -1.12 -9.48 14.08
C ASN A 135 -0.50 -9.25 12.69
N ALA A 136 -1.05 -8.31 11.91
CA ALA A 136 -0.46 -7.94 10.61
C ALA A 136 0.91 -7.29 10.77
N MET A 137 1.10 -6.45 11.79
CA MET A 137 2.39 -5.84 12.12
C MET A 137 3.43 -6.89 12.52
N GLN A 138 3.06 -7.85 13.38
CA GLN A 138 3.93 -8.98 13.73
C GLN A 138 4.29 -9.83 12.51
N ALA A 139 3.30 -10.16 11.67
CA ALA A 139 3.55 -10.95 10.46
C ALA A 139 4.48 -10.22 9.46
N ALA A 140 4.35 -8.90 9.34
CA ALA A 140 5.28 -8.09 8.55
C ALA A 140 6.70 -8.13 9.12
N GLU A 141 6.84 -8.06 10.45
CA GLU A 141 8.13 -8.20 11.13
C GLU A 141 8.76 -9.57 10.90
N GLU A 142 8.00 -10.67 11.00
CA GLU A 142 8.49 -12.03 10.74
C GLU A 142 9.00 -12.23 9.30
N ILE A 143 8.26 -11.72 8.31
CA ILE A 143 8.66 -11.75 6.90
C ILE A 143 9.97 -10.96 6.74
N SER A 144 10.04 -9.80 7.38
CA SER A 144 11.20 -8.92 7.31
C SER A 144 12.45 -9.52 7.97
N ASN A 145 12.28 -10.16 9.14
CA ASN A 145 13.35 -10.86 9.85
C ASN A 145 13.87 -12.04 9.01
N SER A 146 12.97 -12.81 8.40
CA SER A 146 13.32 -13.91 7.49
C SER A 146 14.08 -13.41 6.26
N LEU A 147 13.69 -12.25 5.70
CA LEU A 147 14.37 -11.65 4.56
C LEU A 147 15.76 -11.13 4.97
N ALA A 148 15.86 -10.45 6.11
CA ALA A 148 17.13 -9.96 6.64
C ALA A 148 18.10 -11.12 6.88
N GLN A 149 17.64 -12.26 7.43
CA GLN A 149 18.46 -13.46 7.61
C GLN A 149 19.01 -13.98 6.28
N LYS A 150 18.17 -14.12 5.25
CA LYS A 150 18.61 -14.58 3.92
C LYS A 150 19.59 -13.62 3.25
N LEU A 151 19.42 -12.31 3.44
CA LEU A 151 20.30 -11.27 2.89
C LEU A 151 21.63 -11.14 3.65
N ASN A 152 21.64 -11.43 4.95
CA ASN A 152 22.85 -11.44 5.77
C ASN A 152 23.68 -12.73 5.58
N ASP A 153 23.08 -13.79 5.05
CA ASP A 153 23.80 -15.00 4.68
C ASP A 153 24.57 -14.81 3.36
N SER A 154 25.89 -14.62 3.49
CA SER A 154 26.80 -14.40 2.36
C SER A 154 26.82 -15.56 1.36
N SER A 155 26.47 -16.79 1.78
CA SER A 155 26.45 -17.95 0.90
C SER A 155 25.42 -17.80 -0.23
N ASN A 156 24.30 -17.12 0.04
CA ASN A 156 23.27 -16.81 -0.97
C ASN A 156 23.76 -15.80 -2.02
N LEU A 157 24.78 -14.99 -1.69
CA LEU A 157 25.29 -13.93 -2.57
C LEU A 157 26.50 -14.38 -3.42
N HIS A 158 27.19 -15.42 -2.98
CA HIS A 158 28.41 -15.93 -3.62
C HIS A 158 28.22 -16.27 -5.10
N GLY A 159 27.13 -16.99 -5.43
CA GLY A 159 26.82 -17.38 -6.81
C GLY A 159 26.71 -16.17 -7.74
N TYR A 160 25.96 -15.14 -7.32
CA TYR A 160 25.78 -13.91 -8.10
C TYR A 160 27.09 -13.14 -8.30
N PHE A 161 27.97 -13.13 -7.31
CA PHE A 161 29.29 -12.52 -7.49
C PHE A 161 30.13 -13.27 -8.53
N SER A 162 30.19 -14.60 -8.40
CA SER A 162 31.02 -15.42 -9.28
C SER A 162 30.64 -15.29 -10.75
N GLU A 163 29.34 -15.21 -11.07
CA GLU A 163 28.80 -15.13 -12.43
C GLU A 163 29.45 -14.00 -13.27
N TYR A 164 29.70 -12.85 -12.67
CA TYR A 164 30.30 -11.69 -13.35
C TYR A 164 31.77 -11.46 -12.98
N ALA A 165 32.16 -11.73 -11.74
CA ALA A 165 33.55 -11.51 -11.33
C ALA A 165 34.50 -12.43 -12.11
N SER A 166 34.17 -13.71 -12.32
CA SER A 166 35.03 -14.65 -13.04
C SER A 166 35.04 -14.44 -14.55
N ALA A 167 34.01 -13.79 -15.11
CA ALA A 167 33.94 -13.46 -16.53
C ALA A 167 34.88 -12.29 -16.91
N ASN A 168 35.25 -11.45 -15.94
CA ASN A 168 36.19 -10.36 -16.16
C ASN A 168 37.63 -10.85 -16.19
N SER A 169 38.40 -10.37 -17.17
CA SER A 169 39.80 -10.74 -17.36
C SER A 169 40.69 -10.12 -16.29
N VAL A 170 41.47 -10.95 -15.59
CA VAL A 170 42.57 -10.56 -14.69
C VAL A 170 43.93 -11.00 -15.25
N ARG A 171 44.06 -10.96 -16.58
CA ARG A 171 45.22 -11.46 -17.34
C ARG A 171 46.55 -10.83 -16.94
N MET A 172 46.55 -9.61 -16.40
CA MET A 172 47.77 -8.92 -15.99
C MET A 172 48.44 -9.59 -14.77
N LEU A 173 47.72 -10.47 -14.06
CA LEU A 173 48.26 -11.33 -13.00
C LEU A 173 48.91 -12.62 -13.52
N GLY A 174 48.64 -12.98 -14.78
CA GLY A 174 49.23 -14.12 -15.48
C GLY A 174 48.19 -15.01 -16.17
N GLN A 175 48.69 -15.93 -16.99
CA GLN A 175 47.86 -16.89 -17.71
C GLN A 175 47.11 -17.81 -16.73
N GLY A 176 45.80 -17.94 -16.91
CA GLY A 176 44.92 -18.75 -16.05
C GLY A 176 44.50 -18.06 -14.74
N ALA A 177 44.84 -16.78 -14.53
CA ALA A 177 44.32 -16.03 -13.39
C ALA A 177 42.81 -15.80 -13.56
N ALA A 178 42.05 -16.06 -12.52
CA ALA A 178 40.61 -15.84 -12.48
C ALA A 178 40.19 -15.28 -11.11
N MET A 179 39.13 -14.48 -11.11
CA MET A 179 38.48 -14.05 -9.88
C MET A 179 37.70 -15.19 -9.26
N SER A 180 37.84 -15.32 -7.94
CA SER A 180 37.10 -16.25 -7.12
C SER A 180 36.54 -15.54 -5.89
N ILE A 181 35.55 -16.14 -5.25
CA ILE A 181 35.01 -15.67 -3.99
C ILE A 181 36.08 -15.90 -2.90
N LYS A 182 36.25 -14.93 -2.00
CA LYS A 182 36.91 -15.16 -0.71
C LYS A 182 35.85 -15.20 0.39
N PRO A 183 35.46 -16.40 0.87
CA PRO A 183 34.52 -16.52 1.99
C PRO A 183 35.11 -15.90 3.27
N GLY A 184 34.24 -15.39 4.13
CA GLY A 184 34.60 -14.89 5.47
C GLY A 184 34.14 -13.46 5.74
N ALA A 185 34.78 -12.81 6.72
CA ALA A 185 34.36 -11.51 7.29
C ALA A 185 34.36 -10.31 6.31
N GLY A 186 34.78 -10.49 5.05
CA GLY A 186 34.70 -9.46 4.02
C GLY A 186 33.30 -9.28 3.42
N TRP A 187 32.39 -10.23 3.68
CA TRP A 187 30.99 -10.16 3.28
C TRP A 187 30.15 -9.65 4.45
N GLN A 188 29.68 -8.41 4.32
CA GLN A 188 28.94 -7.69 5.34
C GLN A 188 27.78 -6.94 4.69
N THR A 189 26.84 -6.51 5.52
CA THR A 189 25.68 -5.73 5.10
C THR A 189 25.69 -4.36 5.78
N SER A 190 24.96 -3.41 5.20
CA SER A 190 24.86 -2.04 5.74
C SER A 190 23.46 -1.46 5.49
N LEU A 191 23.12 -0.47 6.32
CA LEU A 191 21.80 0.19 6.38
C LEU A 191 21.95 1.65 5.93
N MET A 192 22.16 1.83 4.63
CA MET A 192 22.48 3.12 4.02
C MET A 192 21.25 3.98 3.77
N GLU A 193 21.46 5.29 3.59
CA GLU A 193 20.40 6.27 3.24
C GLU A 193 19.27 6.36 4.27
N ARG A 194 19.63 6.36 5.55
CA ARG A 194 18.68 6.51 6.67
C ARG A 194 17.87 7.80 6.56
N GLU A 195 16.60 7.71 6.93
CA GLU A 195 15.60 8.78 6.85
C GLU A 195 15.31 9.34 5.45
N LYS A 196 15.87 8.75 4.38
CA LYS A 196 15.53 9.09 3.00
C LYS A 196 14.24 8.42 2.56
N GLU A 197 13.78 8.74 1.36
CA GLU A 197 12.60 8.11 0.78
C GLU A 197 12.73 6.57 0.67
N SER A 198 11.64 5.88 1.01
CA SER A 198 11.40 4.49 0.59
C SER A 198 10.82 4.46 -0.82
N ASN A 199 10.55 3.27 -1.34
CA ASN A 199 9.82 3.12 -2.59
C ASN A 199 8.28 3.14 -2.45
N ILE A 200 7.75 3.64 -1.33
CA ILE A 200 6.31 3.74 -1.08
C ILE A 200 5.86 5.20 -1.10
N THR A 201 5.03 5.56 -2.08
CA THR A 201 4.39 6.87 -2.17
C THR A 201 3.07 6.91 -1.41
N LEU A 202 2.81 8.03 -0.75
CA LEU A 202 1.56 8.34 -0.07
C LEU A 202 0.55 9.02 -1.01
N ALA A 203 -0.75 8.84 -0.74
CA ALA A 203 -1.83 9.39 -1.54
C ALA A 203 -2.09 10.87 -1.18
N GLY A 204 -1.52 11.83 -1.90
CA GLY A 204 -1.77 13.26 -1.64
C GLY A 204 -0.66 13.92 -0.82
N THR A 205 -1.02 14.85 0.07
CA THR A 205 -0.06 15.76 0.73
C THR A 205 -0.27 15.82 2.25
N PRO A 206 0.68 16.36 3.03
CA PRO A 206 0.48 16.59 4.47
C PRO A 206 -0.80 17.38 4.78
N ASN A 207 -1.15 18.35 3.93
CA ASN A 207 -2.35 19.18 4.11
C ASN A 207 -3.66 18.41 3.91
N SER A 208 -3.64 17.34 3.10
CA SER A 208 -4.78 16.44 2.92
C SER A 208 -4.70 15.20 3.81
N ASN A 209 -3.79 15.20 4.80
CA ASN A 209 -3.47 14.04 5.64
C ASN A 209 -3.23 12.76 4.81
N PHE A 210 -2.59 12.92 3.64
CA PHE A 210 -2.34 11.83 2.71
C PHE A 210 -3.57 10.97 2.37
N ASN A 211 -4.77 11.59 2.35
CA ASN A 211 -6.05 10.94 2.06
C ASN A 211 -6.32 9.69 2.92
N LEU A 212 -5.76 9.65 4.13
CA LEU A 212 -6.01 8.61 5.12
C LEU A 212 -7.40 8.79 5.75
N PRO A 213 -7.97 7.73 6.37
CA PRO A 213 -9.28 7.81 7.00
C PRO A 213 -9.40 8.95 8.03
N PRO A 214 -10.57 9.58 8.13
CA PRO A 214 -10.80 10.58 9.16
C PRO A 214 -10.65 9.93 10.55
N GLY A 215 -10.05 10.63 11.50
CA GLY A 215 -9.80 10.12 12.85
C GLY A 215 -8.35 9.71 13.13
N HIS A 216 -7.50 9.57 12.11
CA HIS A 216 -6.05 9.42 12.28
C HIS A 216 -5.29 10.51 11.53
N ASN A 217 -4.27 11.10 12.14
CA ASN A 217 -3.35 12.02 11.46
C ASN A 217 -1.95 11.41 11.44
N LEU A 218 -1.40 11.18 10.25
CA LEU A 218 -0.04 10.66 10.12
C LEU A 218 0.95 11.76 10.51
N ASN A 219 1.90 11.45 11.40
CA ASN A 219 2.96 12.40 11.74
C ASN A 219 3.76 12.79 10.49
N HIS A 220 3.79 14.08 10.15
CA HIS A 220 4.45 14.55 8.93
C HIS A 220 5.95 14.21 8.87
N THR A 221 6.58 13.96 10.02
CA THR A 221 7.99 13.54 10.09
C THR A 221 8.25 12.12 9.57
N TYR A 222 7.18 11.34 9.33
CA TYR A 222 7.22 10.00 8.73
C TYR A 222 7.27 10.04 7.21
N ALA A 223 6.94 11.18 6.61
CA ALA A 223 7.01 11.38 5.18
C ALA A 223 8.21 12.26 4.81
N THR A 224 8.68 12.10 3.57
CA THR A 224 9.64 13.01 2.94
C THR A 224 9.33 13.14 1.46
N GLN A 225 9.62 14.31 0.91
CA GLN A 225 9.75 14.44 -0.54
C GLN A 225 11.09 13.83 -0.97
N THR A 226 11.20 13.51 -2.26
CA THR A 226 12.46 13.01 -2.80
C THR A 226 13.58 14.04 -2.64
N THR A 227 14.76 13.54 -2.28
CA THR A 227 15.95 14.38 -2.14
C THR A 227 16.66 14.65 -3.47
N ARG A 228 16.19 14.04 -4.57
CA ARG A 228 16.75 14.19 -5.91
C ARG A 228 16.05 15.30 -6.68
N THR A 229 16.73 16.44 -6.81
CA THR A 229 16.22 17.64 -7.49
C THR A 229 16.22 17.56 -9.02
N THR A 230 16.93 16.60 -9.61
CA THR A 230 17.14 16.49 -11.06
C THR A 230 16.19 15.53 -11.78
N VAL A 231 15.28 14.88 -11.06
CA VAL A 231 14.35 13.90 -11.65
C VAL A 231 13.02 14.58 -12.01
N GLN A 232 12.53 14.37 -13.24
CA GLN A 232 11.23 14.90 -13.66
C GLN A 232 10.09 14.32 -12.79
N ASN A 233 9.09 15.14 -12.45
CA ASN A 233 7.92 14.76 -11.65
C ASN A 233 8.21 14.33 -10.19
N ALA A 234 9.41 14.61 -9.68
CA ALA A 234 9.85 14.19 -8.35
C ALA A 234 9.26 15.07 -7.21
N GLY A 235 9.06 16.37 -7.46
CA GLY A 235 8.66 17.35 -6.43
C GLY A 235 7.24 17.19 -5.86
N ASN A 236 6.35 16.45 -6.53
CA ASN A 236 4.94 16.31 -6.12
C ASN A 236 4.64 15.00 -5.39
N LYS A 237 5.64 14.14 -5.16
CA LYS A 237 5.46 12.84 -4.52
C LYS A 237 6.00 12.86 -3.10
N TRP A 238 5.20 12.32 -2.18
CA TRP A 238 5.58 12.11 -0.79
C TRP A 238 5.82 10.62 -0.57
N PHE A 239 6.94 10.28 0.06
CA PHE A 239 7.35 8.92 0.35
C PHE A 239 7.41 8.68 1.85
N LEU A 240 7.14 7.44 2.28
CA LEU A 240 7.46 7.03 3.65
C LEU A 240 8.99 7.04 3.85
N ARG A 241 9.47 7.48 5.01
CA ARG A 241 10.91 7.50 5.32
C ARG A 241 11.44 6.10 5.65
N GLY A 242 12.59 5.76 5.07
CA GLY A 242 13.32 4.53 5.34
C GLY A 242 14.12 4.58 6.65
N TYR A 243 14.26 3.43 7.30
CA TYR A 243 14.97 3.21 8.57
C TYR A 243 14.60 4.18 9.70
N LYS A 244 13.39 4.75 9.65
CA LYS A 244 12.81 5.57 10.70
C LYS A 244 11.64 4.81 11.33
N PRO A 245 11.53 4.72 12.66
CA PRO A 245 10.40 4.06 13.30
C PRO A 245 9.11 4.84 12.99
N LEU A 246 8.15 4.14 12.39
CA LEU A 246 6.83 4.66 12.06
C LEU A 246 5.82 4.11 13.08
N THR A 247 5.59 4.85 14.16
CA THR A 247 4.75 4.35 15.26
C THR A 247 3.28 4.71 15.05
N VAL A 248 2.40 3.71 15.12
CA VAL A 248 0.94 3.87 15.12
C VAL A 248 0.38 3.06 16.28
N GLY A 249 -0.19 3.73 17.27
CA GLY A 249 -0.56 3.08 18.54
C GLY A 249 0.68 2.53 19.24
N ASN A 250 0.66 1.22 19.54
CA ASN A 250 1.78 0.52 20.17
C ASN A 250 2.71 -0.19 19.17
N ASP A 251 2.37 -0.15 17.88
CA ASP A 251 3.10 -0.87 16.83
C ASP A 251 4.04 0.05 16.08
N THR A 252 5.16 -0.50 15.61
CA THR A 252 6.18 0.23 14.84
C THR A 252 6.39 -0.42 13.49
N ALA A 253 6.14 0.34 12.42
CA ALA A 253 6.46 -0.08 11.06
C ALA A 253 7.85 0.43 10.65
N TRP A 254 8.47 -0.31 9.75
CA TRP A 254 9.78 0.01 9.19
C TRP A 254 9.71 0.03 7.67
N GLN A 255 10.58 0.83 7.05
CA GLN A 255 10.71 0.88 5.59
C GLN A 255 12.19 0.82 5.25
N VAL A 256 12.53 0.19 4.14
CA VAL A 256 13.88 0.19 3.57
C VAL A 256 14.00 1.39 2.62
N PRO A 257 15.02 2.25 2.76
CA PRO A 257 15.18 3.40 1.89
C PRO A 257 15.63 2.99 0.49
N PHE A 258 14.94 3.55 -0.51
CA PHE A 258 15.21 3.39 -1.93
C PHE A 258 14.95 4.74 -2.61
N LEU A 259 16.04 5.48 -2.86
CA LEU A 259 15.99 6.79 -3.50
C LEU A 259 15.26 6.72 -4.86
N TYR A 260 14.40 7.69 -5.12
CA TYR A 260 13.53 7.66 -6.29
C TYR A 260 14.35 7.63 -7.59
N GLU A 261 14.07 6.63 -8.45
CA GLU A 261 14.75 6.37 -9.73
C GLU A 261 16.28 6.23 -9.66
N GLU A 262 16.86 6.01 -8.48
CA GLU A 262 18.30 5.82 -8.35
C GLU A 262 18.70 4.41 -8.78
N LYS A 263 19.79 4.30 -9.56
CA LYS A 263 20.31 3.01 -10.00
C LYS A 263 21.14 2.37 -8.89
N PRO A 264 21.16 1.03 -8.78
CA PRO A 264 22.18 0.34 -8.00
C PRO A 264 23.58 0.83 -8.43
N HIS A 265 24.40 1.19 -7.46
CA HIS A 265 25.71 1.78 -7.71
C HIS A 265 26.70 1.44 -6.61
N LEU A 266 27.98 1.62 -6.90
CA LEU A 266 29.06 1.39 -5.95
C LEU A 266 29.17 2.56 -4.99
N VAL A 267 29.42 2.27 -3.72
CA VAL A 267 29.54 3.26 -2.66
C VAL A 267 30.92 3.20 -2.03
N SER A 268 31.30 4.30 -1.38
CA SER A 268 32.58 4.35 -0.68
C SER A 268 32.56 3.49 0.58
N ARG A 269 33.71 2.90 0.91
CA ARG A 269 33.93 2.15 2.15
C ARG A 269 33.49 2.95 3.39
N THR A 270 33.90 4.22 3.46
CA THR A 270 33.64 5.09 4.61
C THR A 270 32.14 5.29 4.84
N MET A 271 31.37 5.47 3.77
CA MET A 271 29.91 5.59 3.87
C MET A 271 29.25 4.27 4.27
N PHE A 272 29.74 3.16 3.71
CA PHE A 272 29.23 1.82 4.01
C PHE A 272 29.46 1.44 5.47
N GLU A 273 30.70 1.53 5.96
CA GLU A 273 31.07 1.17 7.34
C GLU A 273 30.39 2.07 8.37
N LYS A 274 30.25 3.37 8.09
CA LYS A 274 29.51 4.30 8.97
C LYS A 274 28.04 3.91 9.13
N SER A 275 27.45 3.30 8.11
CA SER A 275 26.01 2.97 8.09
C SER A 275 25.71 1.53 8.55
N GLN A 276 26.74 0.76 8.95
CA GLN A 276 26.56 -0.59 9.46
C GLN A 276 25.81 -0.58 10.79
N ALA A 277 25.02 -1.63 11.04
CA ALA A 277 24.26 -1.79 12.28
C ALA A 277 25.17 -1.80 13.53
N SER A 278 26.41 -2.26 13.41
CA SER A 278 27.40 -2.24 14.50
C SER A 278 27.95 -0.84 14.82
N ALA A 279 27.92 0.08 13.85
CA ALA A 279 28.44 1.44 14.01
C ALA A 279 27.34 2.44 14.38
N ASP A 280 26.15 2.28 13.79
CA ASP A 280 24.97 3.11 14.02
C ASP A 280 23.74 2.20 14.21
N PRO A 281 23.46 1.71 15.42
CA PRO A 281 22.37 0.76 15.65
C PRO A 281 20.99 1.42 15.48
N LEU A 282 20.04 0.69 14.88
CA LEU A 282 18.62 1.06 14.85
C LEU A 282 17.89 0.42 16.03
N SER A 283 16.73 0.96 16.41
CA SER A 283 15.80 0.27 17.31
C SER A 283 15.06 -0.89 16.64
N TRP A 284 15.27 -1.10 15.34
CA TRP A 284 14.80 -2.27 14.61
C TRP A 284 15.71 -3.47 14.90
N ASN A 285 15.17 -4.54 15.48
CA ASN A 285 15.94 -5.70 15.94
C ASN A 285 16.70 -6.43 14.80
N GLN A 286 16.04 -6.69 13.67
CA GLN A 286 16.66 -7.30 12.48
C GLN A 286 16.35 -6.47 11.24
N PRO A 287 17.09 -5.37 11.02
CA PRO A 287 16.83 -4.49 9.91
C PRO A 287 17.21 -5.17 8.59
N VAL A 288 16.33 -5.04 7.60
CA VAL A 288 16.58 -5.54 6.25
C VAL A 288 17.64 -4.66 5.60
N PRO A 289 18.80 -5.21 5.21
CA PRO A 289 19.85 -4.40 4.61
C PRO A 289 19.56 -4.06 3.14
N ASN A 290 20.02 -2.89 2.72
CA ASN A 290 19.95 -2.41 1.34
C ASN A 290 21.32 -2.29 0.68
N ALA A 291 22.41 -2.51 1.40
CA ALA A 291 23.76 -2.44 0.87
C ALA A 291 24.60 -3.67 1.29
N PHE A 292 25.49 -4.09 0.38
CA PHE A 292 26.31 -5.30 0.54
C PHE A 292 27.79 -5.00 0.26
N SER A 293 28.68 -5.60 1.05
CA SER A 293 30.11 -5.69 0.73
C SER A 293 30.42 -7.05 0.14
N VAL A 294 31.23 -7.07 -0.91
CA VAL A 294 31.71 -8.30 -1.53
C VAL A 294 33.23 -8.38 -1.37
N HIS A 295 33.76 -9.59 -1.20
CA HIS A 295 35.19 -9.84 -1.11
C HIS A 295 35.59 -10.93 -2.10
N GLY A 296 36.36 -10.53 -3.11
CA GLY A 296 36.94 -11.41 -4.10
C GLY A 296 38.44 -11.56 -3.94
N LYS A 297 38.96 -12.69 -4.43
CA LYS A 297 40.39 -12.95 -4.58
C LYS A 297 40.69 -13.43 -6.00
N ALA A 298 41.64 -12.79 -6.67
CA ALA A 298 42.22 -13.29 -7.90
C ALA A 298 43.17 -14.44 -7.55
N ILE A 299 42.89 -15.65 -8.04
CA ILE A 299 43.74 -16.82 -7.81
C ILE A 299 44.66 -17.01 -9.02
N LYS A 300 45.95 -17.15 -8.74
CA LYS A 300 46.96 -17.69 -9.65
C LYS A 300 47.33 -19.10 -9.17
N ASN A 301 47.92 -19.94 -10.02
CA ASN A 301 48.50 -21.25 -9.65
C ASN A 301 49.61 -21.19 -8.57
N SER A 302 49.86 -20.03 -7.93
CA SER A 302 50.71 -19.87 -6.75
C SER A 302 49.98 -19.07 -5.65
N THR A 303 50.32 -19.36 -4.40
CA THR A 303 49.50 -19.14 -3.18
C THR A 303 49.17 -17.68 -2.82
N LEU A 304 49.80 -16.69 -3.46
CA LEU A 304 49.59 -15.25 -3.22
C LEU A 304 48.69 -14.66 -4.32
N GLY A 305 47.41 -14.54 -4.02
CA GLY A 305 46.42 -13.93 -4.91
C GLY A 305 46.03 -12.54 -4.43
N GLU A 306 45.76 -11.61 -5.35
CA GLU A 306 45.30 -10.26 -5.03
C GLU A 306 43.86 -10.27 -4.55
N GLU A 307 43.55 -9.40 -3.60
CA GLU A 307 42.22 -9.31 -3.01
C GLU A 307 41.61 -7.95 -3.28
N SER A 308 40.32 -7.93 -3.60
CA SER A 308 39.57 -6.70 -3.77
C SER A 308 38.24 -6.78 -3.04
N ARG A 309 37.83 -5.63 -2.49
CA ARG A 309 36.54 -5.43 -1.84
C ARG A 309 35.81 -4.29 -2.51
N SER A 310 34.51 -4.49 -2.66
CA SER A 310 33.61 -3.54 -3.29
C SER A 310 32.33 -3.47 -2.49
N TRP A 311 31.71 -2.30 -2.47
CA TRP A 311 30.47 -2.04 -1.72
C TRP A 311 29.41 -1.56 -2.69
N VAL A 312 28.23 -2.14 -2.63
CA VAL A 312 27.11 -1.84 -3.52
C VAL A 312 25.90 -1.42 -2.71
N LEU A 313 25.24 -0.35 -3.16
CA LEU A 313 23.90 0.03 -2.71
C LEU A 313 22.87 -0.47 -3.71
N THR A 314 21.83 -1.12 -3.22
CA THR A 314 20.76 -1.72 -4.03
C THR A 314 19.55 -0.80 -4.13
N ASN A 315 18.89 -0.83 -5.28
CA ASN A 315 17.67 -0.08 -5.50
C ASN A 315 16.81 -0.75 -6.59
N PRO A 316 15.55 -1.13 -6.31
CA PRO A 316 14.67 -1.77 -7.27
C PRO A 316 14.25 -0.86 -8.45
N ARG A 317 14.42 0.46 -8.33
CA ARG A 317 13.94 1.49 -9.28
C ARG A 317 12.45 1.44 -9.55
N GLN A 318 11.70 0.85 -8.63
CA GLN A 318 10.27 0.63 -8.75
C GLN A 318 9.59 1.23 -7.54
N THR A 319 8.57 2.04 -7.81
CA THR A 319 7.78 2.75 -6.81
C THR A 319 6.39 2.16 -6.73
N TYR A 320 5.84 2.09 -5.52
CA TYR A 320 4.47 1.64 -5.26
C TYR A 320 3.72 2.68 -4.46
N LYS A 321 2.39 2.64 -4.54
CA LYS A 321 1.53 3.45 -3.67
C LYS A 321 1.20 2.67 -2.40
N ALA A 322 1.20 3.36 -1.25
CA ALA A 322 0.63 2.82 -0.02
C ALA A 322 -0.85 2.51 -0.29
N SER A 323 -1.17 1.22 -0.35
CA SER A 323 -2.48 0.71 -0.77
C SER A 323 -2.72 -0.68 -0.20
N MET A 324 -3.99 -1.10 -0.23
CA MET A 324 -4.45 -2.46 -0.01
C MET A 324 -5.04 -2.99 -1.31
N PRO A 325 -4.22 -3.53 -2.22
CA PRO A 325 -4.72 -4.16 -3.44
C PRO A 325 -5.74 -5.27 -3.13
N HIS A 326 -6.61 -5.59 -4.08
CA HIS A 326 -7.64 -6.63 -3.93
C HIS A 326 -8.48 -6.48 -2.64
N SER A 327 -8.83 -5.25 -2.30
CA SER A 327 -9.75 -4.96 -1.20
C SER A 327 -11.05 -4.36 -1.71
N PHE A 328 -12.08 -4.40 -0.87
CA PHE A 328 -13.42 -3.95 -1.18
C PHE A 328 -14.11 -3.43 0.09
N PHE A 329 -15.19 -2.66 -0.07
CA PHE A 329 -16.15 -2.45 1.02
C PHE A 329 -17.56 -2.78 0.51
N LYS A 330 -18.46 -3.11 1.45
CA LYS A 330 -19.84 -3.47 1.11
C LYS A 330 -20.79 -2.33 1.37
N ILE A 331 -21.83 -2.28 0.56
CA ILE A 331 -23.01 -1.43 0.77
C ILE A 331 -24.20 -2.36 0.90
N LEU A 332 -24.78 -2.36 2.09
CA LEU A 332 -26.01 -3.07 2.42
C LEU A 332 -27.14 -2.06 2.47
N ILE A 333 -28.17 -2.28 1.67
CA ILE A 333 -29.36 -1.44 1.65
C ILE A 333 -30.49 -2.28 2.20
N ASP A 334 -31.02 -1.91 3.36
CA ASP A 334 -32.11 -2.63 3.99
C ASP A 334 -33.40 -2.47 3.21
N GLU A 335 -34.31 -3.43 3.36
CA GLU A 335 -35.62 -3.33 2.75
C GLU A 335 -36.43 -2.20 3.42
N PRO A 336 -36.95 -1.23 2.64
CA PRO A 336 -37.56 -0.06 3.22
C PRO A 336 -38.97 -0.36 3.74
N GLU A 337 -39.31 0.29 4.84
CA GLU A 337 -40.53 0.00 5.60
C GLU A 337 -41.46 1.20 5.75
N ALA A 338 -42.76 0.94 5.75
CA ALA A 338 -43.78 1.92 6.15
C ALA A 338 -44.13 1.74 7.63
N ARG A 339 -44.13 2.85 8.39
CA ARG A 339 -44.51 2.92 9.81
C ARG A 339 -45.71 3.84 9.97
N PHE A 340 -46.78 3.35 10.57
CA PHE A 340 -48.04 4.11 10.68
C PHE A 340 -48.19 4.77 12.05
N TYR A 341 -48.58 6.04 12.04
CA TYR A 341 -48.75 6.88 13.22
C TYR A 341 -50.12 7.56 13.21
N PHE A 342 -50.78 7.56 14.37
CA PHE A 342 -52.13 8.11 14.55
C PHE A 342 -52.21 9.02 15.78
N TYR A 343 -53.28 9.82 15.88
CA TYR A 343 -53.44 10.89 16.88
C TYR A 343 -54.73 10.72 17.70
N PRO A 344 -54.80 9.72 18.60
CA PRO A 344 -56.03 9.38 19.33
C PRO A 344 -56.58 10.53 20.17
N ASN A 345 -55.71 11.30 20.83
CA ASN A 345 -56.10 12.45 21.67
C ASN A 345 -56.09 13.78 20.91
N GLY A 346 -55.88 13.75 19.58
CA GLY A 346 -55.91 14.94 18.72
C GLY A 346 -54.71 15.86 18.86
N ILE A 347 -53.83 15.62 19.83
CA ILE A 347 -52.57 16.34 20.08
C ILE A 347 -51.43 15.30 20.21
N TYR A 348 -50.20 15.77 19.98
CA TYR A 348 -48.96 15.02 20.23
C TYR A 348 -48.89 14.40 21.64
N PRO A 349 -48.15 13.29 21.81
CA PRO A 349 -47.37 12.58 20.79
C PRO A 349 -48.23 11.63 19.93
N PRO A 350 -47.88 11.42 18.65
CA PRO A 350 -48.50 10.37 17.84
C PRO A 350 -48.19 8.98 18.41
N VAL A 351 -49.08 8.02 18.14
CA VAL A 351 -48.92 6.62 18.52
C VAL A 351 -48.58 5.80 17.28
N LYS A 352 -47.47 5.05 17.32
CA LYS A 352 -47.14 4.05 16.31
C LYS A 352 -48.13 2.89 16.44
N PHE A 353 -48.79 2.50 15.34
CA PHE A 353 -49.78 1.42 15.34
C PHE A 353 -49.50 0.38 14.26
N GLY A 354 -49.65 -0.89 14.62
CA GLY A 354 -49.45 -2.03 13.72
C GLY A 354 -47.97 -2.40 13.50
N ALA A 355 -47.77 -3.49 12.76
CA ALA A 355 -46.44 -3.94 12.34
C ALA A 355 -45.89 -3.07 11.19
N ASN A 356 -44.56 -3.00 11.08
CA ASN A 356 -43.90 -2.35 9.95
C ASN A 356 -44.29 -3.07 8.65
N SER A 357 -44.59 -2.32 7.60
CA SER A 357 -44.97 -2.88 6.30
C SER A 357 -43.89 -2.62 5.26
N SER A 358 -43.13 -3.64 4.87
CA SER A 358 -42.14 -3.50 3.79
C SER A 358 -42.80 -3.12 2.46
N TYR A 359 -42.15 -2.27 1.66
CA TYR A 359 -42.59 -1.88 0.33
C TYR A 359 -41.57 -2.06 -0.80
N GLY A 360 -40.39 -2.63 -0.52
CA GLY A 360 -39.36 -2.86 -1.54
C GLY A 360 -38.90 -1.59 -2.27
N PHE A 361 -38.39 -1.72 -3.49
CA PHE A 361 -37.80 -0.60 -4.27
C PHE A 361 -38.70 -0.15 -5.43
N THR A 362 -40.00 -0.39 -5.29
CA THR A 362 -41.04 0.00 -6.24
C THR A 362 -42.15 0.74 -5.51
N PRO A 363 -42.90 1.62 -6.18
CA PRO A 363 -44.05 2.26 -5.56
C PRO A 363 -45.07 1.20 -5.13
N SER A 364 -45.54 1.29 -3.90
CA SER A 364 -46.51 0.36 -3.32
C SER A 364 -47.59 1.14 -2.59
N THR A 365 -48.81 0.63 -2.61
CA THR A 365 -49.90 1.20 -1.83
C THR A 365 -50.01 0.45 -0.51
N LYS A 366 -49.98 1.17 0.60
CA LYS A 366 -50.16 0.62 1.94
C LYS A 366 -51.30 1.31 2.67
N SER A 367 -51.98 0.58 3.54
CA SER A 367 -53.06 1.09 4.37
C SER A 367 -53.00 0.49 5.76
N MET A 368 -53.51 1.22 6.74
CA MET A 368 -53.62 0.79 8.13
C MET A 368 -54.81 1.49 8.77
N THR A 369 -55.57 0.76 9.58
CA THR A 369 -56.71 1.29 10.34
C THR A 369 -56.45 1.18 11.83
N MET A 370 -56.54 2.31 12.53
CA MET A 370 -56.48 2.34 13.99
C MET A 370 -57.87 2.60 14.58
N PRO A 371 -58.42 1.67 15.38
CA PRO A 371 -59.59 1.91 16.22
C PRO A 371 -59.30 3.06 17.20
N PHE A 372 -60.25 3.99 17.34
CA PHE A 372 -60.08 5.19 18.17
C PHE A 372 -58.81 6.00 17.84
N GLY A 373 -58.35 5.97 16.59
CA GLY A 373 -57.15 6.67 16.14
C GLY A 373 -57.27 8.20 16.06
N GLY A 374 -58.43 8.77 16.40
CA GLY A 374 -58.73 10.20 16.33
C GLY A 374 -59.77 10.64 17.36
N VAL A 375 -59.78 11.93 17.70
CA VAL A 375 -60.65 12.49 18.75
C VAL A 375 -62.11 12.33 18.37
N LEU A 376 -62.87 11.66 19.23
CA LEU A 376 -64.31 11.40 19.03
C LEU A 376 -64.62 10.64 17.73
N CYS A 377 -63.63 9.95 17.17
CA CYS A 377 -63.78 9.13 15.98
C CYS A 377 -63.74 7.64 16.37
N SER A 378 -64.61 6.82 15.78
CA SER A 378 -64.61 5.37 15.99
C SER A 378 -63.38 4.71 15.38
N SER A 379 -62.92 5.20 14.22
CA SER A 379 -61.66 4.77 13.60
C SER A 379 -61.06 5.84 12.71
N VAL A 380 -59.74 5.75 12.51
CA VAL A 380 -59.00 6.50 11.50
C VAL A 380 -58.22 5.50 10.67
N THR A 381 -58.41 5.55 9.35
CA THR A 381 -57.69 4.72 8.38
C THR A 381 -56.80 5.61 7.55
N ALA A 382 -55.52 5.26 7.41
CA ALA A 382 -54.57 6.00 6.58
C ALA A 382 -54.97 6.03 5.09
N SER A 383 -56.00 5.28 4.68
CA SER A 383 -56.42 5.06 3.28
C SER A 383 -55.29 4.42 2.46
N ASN A 384 -55.43 4.37 1.14
CA ASN A 384 -54.42 3.86 0.22
C ASN A 384 -53.29 4.88 0.04
N VAL A 385 -52.23 4.78 0.85
CA VAL A 385 -51.06 5.68 0.80
C VAL A 385 -50.00 5.09 -0.11
N LEU A 386 -49.57 5.88 -1.10
CA LEU A 386 -48.45 5.53 -1.97
C LEU A 386 -47.12 5.73 -1.23
N VAL A 387 -46.39 4.64 -1.00
CA VAL A 387 -45.04 4.60 -0.41
C VAL A 387 -44.03 4.12 -1.45
N GLY A 388 -42.74 4.31 -1.19
CA GLY A 388 -41.66 3.90 -2.11
C GLY A 388 -41.16 4.99 -3.05
N LEU A 389 -41.76 6.18 -3.04
CA LEU A 389 -41.26 7.34 -3.81
C LEU A 389 -39.89 7.85 -3.31
N ASP A 390 -39.52 7.49 -2.09
CA ASP A 390 -38.23 7.84 -1.47
C ASP A 390 -37.07 6.99 -1.98
N VAL A 391 -37.35 5.83 -2.60
CA VAL A 391 -36.35 4.85 -3.06
C VAL A 391 -36.47 4.48 -4.55
N VAL A 392 -37.65 4.61 -5.16
CA VAL A 392 -37.88 4.21 -6.55
C VAL A 392 -36.98 4.98 -7.51
N GLY A 393 -36.36 4.25 -8.44
CA GLY A 393 -35.51 4.83 -9.48
C GLY A 393 -34.21 5.45 -8.97
N ARG A 394 -33.87 5.27 -7.69
CA ARG A 394 -32.66 5.85 -7.09
C ARG A 394 -31.48 4.92 -7.20
N THR A 395 -30.33 5.50 -7.53
CA THR A 395 -29.04 4.80 -7.50
C THR A 395 -28.59 4.55 -6.06
N VAL A 396 -27.60 3.67 -5.89
CA VAL A 396 -26.96 3.43 -4.58
C VAL A 396 -26.46 4.75 -3.97
N ASP A 397 -25.87 5.62 -4.79
CA ASP A 397 -25.46 6.96 -4.41
C ASP A 397 -26.62 7.78 -3.81
N GLN A 398 -27.73 7.88 -4.53
CA GLN A 398 -28.90 8.66 -4.11
C GLN A 398 -29.62 8.08 -2.89
N LEU A 399 -29.43 6.81 -2.58
CA LEU A 399 -29.94 6.19 -1.37
C LEU A 399 -29.09 6.55 -0.14
N ILE A 400 -27.77 6.68 -0.30
CA ILE A 400 -26.84 7.09 0.77
C ILE A 400 -26.86 8.61 0.96
N PHE A 401 -26.65 9.37 -0.12
CA PHE A 401 -26.39 10.81 -0.09
C PHE A 401 -27.60 11.67 -0.45
N GLY A 402 -28.57 11.10 -1.19
CA GLY A 402 -29.77 11.82 -1.60
C GLY A 402 -30.79 12.01 -0.47
N ALA A 403 -31.94 12.57 -0.82
CA ALA A 403 -33.00 12.91 0.12
C ALA A 403 -33.54 11.67 0.87
N PRO A 404 -33.87 11.75 2.18
CA PRO A 404 -33.82 12.95 3.02
C PRO A 404 -32.36 13.37 3.33
N GLN A 405 -32.10 14.68 3.25
CA GLN A 405 -30.75 15.22 3.41
C GLN A 405 -30.35 15.18 4.90
N GLY A 406 -29.22 14.54 5.18
CA GLY A 406 -28.57 14.54 6.49
C GLY A 406 -27.13 15.02 6.36
N ASN A 407 -26.39 15.12 7.46
CA ASN A 407 -24.97 15.44 7.41
C ASN A 407 -24.18 14.21 6.91
N THR A 408 -23.84 14.19 5.63
CA THR A 408 -23.14 13.07 4.97
C THR A 408 -21.62 13.28 4.85
N THR A 409 -21.08 14.41 5.32
CA THR A 409 -19.66 14.76 5.13
C THR A 409 -18.72 13.72 5.72
N ASN A 410 -19.07 13.12 6.86
CA ASN A 410 -18.21 12.13 7.50
C ASN A 410 -18.18 10.81 6.72
N ILE A 411 -19.34 10.30 6.29
CA ILE A 411 -19.39 9.07 5.49
C ILE A 411 -18.75 9.28 4.11
N GLU A 412 -18.89 10.46 3.50
CA GLU A 412 -18.22 10.78 2.23
C GLU A 412 -16.69 10.71 2.38
N LYS A 413 -16.13 11.30 3.45
CA LYS A 413 -14.69 11.24 3.74
C LYS A 413 -14.20 9.82 3.99
N GLU A 414 -14.94 9.03 4.76
CA GLU A 414 -14.63 7.62 5.02
C GLU A 414 -14.58 6.82 3.71
N LEU A 415 -15.62 6.92 2.88
CA LEU A 415 -15.70 6.16 1.63
C LEU A 415 -14.63 6.59 0.63
N THR A 416 -14.33 7.87 0.51
CA THR A 416 -13.24 8.35 -0.36
C THR A 416 -11.87 7.87 0.14
N ALA A 417 -11.64 7.83 1.47
CA ALA A 417 -10.40 7.27 2.03
C ALA A 417 -10.27 5.77 1.71
N ARG A 418 -11.33 4.96 1.92
CA ARG A 418 -11.35 3.54 1.55
C ARG A 418 -11.12 3.34 0.06
N CYS A 419 -11.71 4.18 -0.78
CA CYS A 419 -11.44 4.15 -2.20
C CYS A 419 -9.97 4.42 -2.53
N ASN A 420 -9.32 5.36 -1.86
CA ASN A 420 -7.90 5.63 -2.07
C ASN A 420 -6.98 4.50 -1.59
N GLU A 421 -7.37 3.77 -0.54
CA GLU A 421 -6.68 2.56 -0.06
C GLU A 421 -6.71 1.43 -1.12
N MET A 422 -7.80 1.26 -1.87
CA MET A 422 -7.91 0.24 -2.92
C MET A 422 -7.03 0.50 -4.16
N ILE A 423 -6.63 1.76 -4.38
CA ILE A 423 -5.96 2.21 -5.60
C ILE A 423 -4.45 2.01 -5.45
N SER A 424 -3.91 0.99 -6.12
CA SER A 424 -2.48 0.64 -6.07
C SER A 424 -1.63 1.35 -7.12
N LYS A 425 -2.24 1.91 -8.17
CA LYS A 425 -1.52 2.61 -9.24
C LYS A 425 -0.93 3.93 -8.75
N VAL A 426 0.38 4.08 -8.91
CA VAL A 426 1.12 5.29 -8.48
C VAL A 426 0.62 6.53 -9.23
N GLY A 427 0.38 7.61 -8.49
CA GLY A 427 -0.06 8.89 -9.04
C GLY A 427 -1.57 8.99 -9.34
N VAL A 428 -2.32 7.90 -9.15
CA VAL A 428 -3.79 7.93 -9.26
C VAL A 428 -4.39 8.09 -7.87
N ASN A 429 -5.30 9.04 -7.72
CA ASN A 429 -6.09 9.26 -6.51
C ASN A 429 -7.56 9.34 -6.89
N VAL A 430 -8.42 8.91 -5.98
CA VAL A 430 -9.88 9.00 -6.12
C VAL A 430 -10.35 10.28 -5.42
N SER A 431 -11.14 11.08 -6.12
CA SER A 431 -11.87 12.20 -5.54
C SER A 431 -13.28 11.77 -5.08
N ASN A 432 -13.95 12.63 -4.31
CA ASN A 432 -15.37 12.41 -3.96
C ASN A 432 -16.23 12.26 -5.23
N SER A 433 -15.94 13.03 -6.28
CA SER A 433 -16.67 12.94 -7.56
C SER A 433 -16.55 11.56 -8.20
N ASP A 434 -15.36 10.96 -8.19
CA ASP A 434 -15.13 9.63 -8.75
C ASP A 434 -15.88 8.55 -7.95
N MET A 435 -15.93 8.71 -6.62
CA MET A 435 -16.69 7.84 -5.72
C MET A 435 -18.20 7.95 -5.98
N HIS A 436 -18.75 9.17 -6.06
CA HIS A 436 -20.16 9.39 -6.41
C HIS A 436 -20.52 8.84 -7.81
N GLN A 437 -19.65 9.03 -8.80
CA GLN A 437 -19.86 8.49 -10.15
C GLN A 437 -19.91 6.96 -10.14
N CYS A 438 -19.04 6.31 -9.37
CA CYS A 438 -19.03 4.86 -9.18
C CYS A 438 -20.36 4.36 -8.58
N LEU A 439 -20.84 5.01 -7.52
CA LEU A 439 -22.09 4.65 -6.83
C LEU A 439 -23.36 4.98 -7.63
N SER A 440 -23.26 5.90 -8.59
CA SER A 440 -24.37 6.36 -9.43
C SER A 440 -24.64 5.47 -10.65
N ASN A 441 -24.08 4.25 -10.71
CA ASN A 441 -24.31 3.34 -11.82
C ASN A 441 -25.82 2.99 -11.95
N PRO A 442 -26.49 3.41 -13.06
CA PRO A 442 -27.94 3.22 -13.22
C PRO A 442 -28.33 1.74 -13.34
N ALA A 443 -27.42 0.85 -13.74
CA ALA A 443 -27.70 -0.59 -13.81
C ALA A 443 -28.09 -1.17 -12.44
N ASN A 444 -27.56 -0.60 -11.35
CA ASN A 444 -27.85 -1.06 -9.99
C ASN A 444 -29.32 -0.83 -9.57
N ILE A 445 -30.05 0.08 -10.22
CA ILE A 445 -31.47 0.32 -9.98
C ILE A 445 -32.30 -0.94 -10.28
N GLY A 446 -32.02 -1.61 -11.40
CA GLY A 446 -32.72 -2.84 -11.78
C GLY A 446 -32.51 -3.97 -10.77
N PHE A 447 -31.29 -4.08 -10.22
CA PHE A 447 -30.97 -5.05 -9.18
C PHE A 447 -31.67 -4.76 -7.85
N LEU A 448 -31.78 -3.50 -7.45
CA LEU A 448 -32.55 -3.09 -6.27
C LEU A 448 -34.04 -3.47 -6.41
N VAL A 449 -34.63 -3.19 -7.57
CA VAL A 449 -36.01 -3.57 -7.90
C VAL A 449 -36.20 -5.09 -7.87
N ALA A 450 -35.21 -5.84 -8.36
CA ALA A 450 -35.20 -7.31 -8.33
C ALA A 450 -34.92 -7.92 -6.94
N GLY A 451 -34.76 -7.09 -5.89
CA GLY A 451 -34.57 -7.57 -4.52
C GLY A 451 -33.12 -7.72 -4.07
N THR A 452 -32.13 -7.34 -4.90
CA THR A 452 -30.73 -7.33 -4.47
C THR A 452 -30.50 -6.22 -3.45
N ARG A 453 -29.74 -6.52 -2.38
CA ARG A 453 -29.50 -5.61 -1.25
C ARG A 453 -28.02 -5.37 -0.96
N GLU A 454 -27.15 -6.21 -1.49
CA GLU A 454 -25.70 -6.15 -1.26
C GLU A 454 -24.97 -5.75 -2.54
N PHE A 455 -24.17 -4.69 -2.43
CA PHE A 455 -23.32 -4.17 -3.48
C PHE A 455 -21.89 -4.10 -2.97
N LEU A 456 -20.93 -4.42 -3.84
CA LEU A 456 -19.51 -4.32 -3.55
C LEU A 456 -18.91 -3.16 -4.32
N VAL A 457 -18.11 -2.36 -3.61
CA VAL A 457 -17.24 -1.36 -4.21
C VAL A 457 -15.80 -1.86 -4.14
N TYR A 458 -15.15 -1.96 -5.30
CA TYR A 458 -13.81 -2.50 -5.44
C TYR A 458 -13.05 -1.84 -6.60
N SER A 459 -11.74 -2.07 -6.67
CA SER A 459 -10.94 -1.73 -7.84
C SER A 459 -10.41 -2.99 -8.52
N LYS A 460 -10.74 -3.17 -9.81
CA LYS A 460 -10.29 -4.34 -10.58
C LYS A 460 -8.88 -4.22 -11.11
N ASP A 461 -8.40 -3.00 -11.32
CA ASP A 461 -7.15 -2.67 -12.01
C ASP A 461 -6.24 -1.77 -11.15
N GLY A 462 -6.57 -1.58 -9.88
CA GLY A 462 -5.85 -0.68 -8.98
C GLY A 462 -5.89 0.79 -9.37
N SER A 463 -6.79 1.21 -10.26
CA SER A 463 -6.87 2.58 -10.79
C SER A 463 -8.29 3.13 -10.96
N THR A 464 -9.26 2.26 -11.28
CA THR A 464 -10.67 2.60 -11.47
C THR A 464 -11.53 1.92 -10.41
N LEU A 465 -12.63 2.57 -10.03
CA LEU A 465 -13.61 2.02 -9.09
C LEU A 465 -14.75 1.35 -9.85
N SER A 466 -15.34 0.34 -9.22
CA SER A 466 -16.55 -0.32 -9.71
C SER A 466 -17.48 -0.62 -8.53
N CYS A 467 -18.78 -0.34 -8.72
CA CYS A 467 -19.84 -0.67 -7.78
C CYS A 467 -20.85 -1.59 -8.48
N LYS A 468 -20.91 -2.85 -8.05
CA LYS A 468 -21.76 -3.88 -8.66
C LYS A 468 -22.41 -4.77 -7.61
N PRO A 469 -23.57 -5.38 -7.90
CA PRO A 469 -24.13 -6.42 -7.04
C PRO A 469 -23.20 -7.64 -7.02
N LEU A 470 -23.26 -8.41 -5.93
CA LEU A 470 -22.34 -9.52 -5.65
C LEU A 470 -22.08 -10.46 -6.85
N PRO A 471 -23.10 -10.97 -7.58
CA PRO A 471 -22.86 -11.91 -8.68
C PRO A 471 -22.08 -11.28 -9.85
N LEU A 472 -22.32 -10.00 -10.14
CA LEU A 472 -21.61 -9.29 -11.21
C LEU A 472 -20.21 -8.85 -10.78
N ALA A 473 -20.02 -8.55 -9.49
CA ALA A 473 -18.71 -8.24 -8.94
C ALA A 473 -17.77 -9.45 -9.04
N LEU A 474 -18.27 -10.65 -8.72
CA LEU A 474 -17.51 -11.90 -8.85
C LEU A 474 -17.10 -12.21 -10.29
N ALA A 475 -17.97 -11.94 -11.26
CA ALA A 475 -17.68 -12.15 -12.67
C ALA A 475 -16.61 -11.17 -13.19
N ASP A 476 -16.59 -9.94 -12.67
CA ASP A 476 -15.67 -8.88 -13.10
C ASP A 476 -14.32 -8.93 -12.37
N ALA A 477 -14.32 -9.37 -11.11
CA ALA A 477 -13.15 -9.49 -10.26
C ALA A 477 -13.15 -10.87 -9.55
N PRO A 478 -12.66 -11.93 -10.21
CA PRO A 478 -12.72 -13.30 -9.68
C PRO A 478 -12.02 -13.50 -8.32
N TRP A 479 -11.06 -12.65 -7.99
CA TRP A 479 -10.38 -12.66 -6.69
C TRP A 479 -11.32 -12.45 -5.50
N LEU A 480 -12.43 -11.73 -5.70
CA LEU A 480 -13.46 -11.52 -4.68
C LEU A 480 -14.08 -12.82 -4.20
N ALA A 481 -14.09 -13.89 -5.01
CA ALA A 481 -14.69 -15.18 -4.63
C ALA A 481 -14.07 -15.75 -3.33
N THR A 482 -12.81 -15.43 -3.07
CA THR A 482 -12.08 -15.92 -1.89
C THR A 482 -12.28 -15.07 -0.64
N ILE A 483 -12.73 -13.81 -0.77
CA ILE A 483 -12.76 -12.84 0.33
C ILE A 483 -14.10 -12.13 0.54
N GLN A 484 -15.07 -12.26 -0.37
CA GLN A 484 -16.39 -11.62 -0.28
C GLN A 484 -17.15 -11.97 1.01
N GLY A 485 -16.93 -13.16 1.56
CA GLY A 485 -17.58 -13.66 2.77
C GLY A 485 -17.03 -13.07 4.07
N ASN A 486 -15.94 -12.32 4.00
CA ASN A 486 -15.35 -11.66 5.16
C ASN A 486 -16.28 -10.56 5.67
N ASN A 487 -16.19 -10.29 6.97
CA ASN A 487 -16.94 -9.23 7.63
C ASN A 487 -15.96 -8.25 8.28
N PRO A 488 -16.37 -6.98 8.48
CA PRO A 488 -15.57 -6.00 9.16
C PRO A 488 -15.25 -6.43 10.59
N ASP A 489 -14.03 -6.14 11.03
CA ASP A 489 -13.57 -6.41 12.39
C ASP A 489 -13.91 -5.29 13.40
N GLY A 490 -14.44 -4.16 12.92
CA GLY A 490 -14.94 -3.07 13.75
C GLY A 490 -16.39 -3.21 14.21
N THR A 491 -16.81 -2.30 15.08
CA THR A 491 -18.17 -2.19 15.60
C THR A 491 -18.97 -1.17 14.81
N SER A 492 -20.20 -1.52 14.45
CA SER A 492 -21.09 -0.64 13.68
C SER A 492 -21.59 0.53 14.53
N TYR A 493 -21.63 1.72 13.93
CA TYR A 493 -22.21 2.91 14.55
C TYR A 493 -22.97 3.75 13.51
N THR A 494 -23.96 4.51 13.99
CA THR A 494 -24.74 5.43 13.14
C THR A 494 -23.88 6.65 12.79
N ILE A 495 -23.62 6.86 11.50
CA ILE A 495 -22.78 7.96 10.99
C ILE A 495 -23.63 9.10 10.41
N VAL A 496 -24.81 8.79 9.88
CA VAL A 496 -25.84 9.78 9.52
C VAL A 496 -27.08 9.47 10.37
N PRO A 497 -27.29 10.21 11.48
CA PRO A 497 -28.46 9.99 12.33
C PRO A 497 -29.72 10.50 11.65
N GLU A 498 -30.80 9.71 11.78
CA GLU A 498 -32.19 9.96 11.36
C GLU A 498 -32.45 11.23 10.54
N ALA A 499 -31.97 11.26 9.31
CA ALA A 499 -32.25 12.34 8.37
C ALA A 499 -33.73 12.30 8.01
N THR A 500 -34.40 13.44 8.08
CA THR A 500 -35.85 13.54 7.90
C THR A 500 -36.20 14.54 6.80
N GLN A 501 -37.08 14.13 5.89
CA GLN A 501 -37.80 15.03 5.00
C GLN A 501 -39.26 15.04 5.41
N ASN A 502 -39.70 16.16 5.98
CA ASN A 502 -41.06 16.33 6.45
C ASN A 502 -42.00 16.58 5.27
N PHE A 503 -43.26 16.13 5.40
CA PHE A 503 -44.32 16.39 4.41
C PHE A 503 -43.95 15.97 2.98
N ALA A 504 -43.32 14.80 2.84
CA ALA A 504 -42.93 14.25 1.55
C ALA A 504 -44.12 13.78 0.69
N GLY A 505 -45.30 13.66 1.29
CA GLY A 505 -46.56 13.41 0.62
C GLY A 505 -47.74 13.75 1.53
N VAL A 506 -48.90 14.05 0.95
CA VAL A 506 -50.14 14.38 1.66
C VAL A 506 -51.24 13.43 1.18
N HIS A 507 -52.05 12.94 2.11
CA HIS A 507 -53.18 12.07 1.82
C HIS A 507 -54.38 12.42 2.71
N ILE A 508 -55.56 11.93 2.33
CA ILE A 508 -56.78 12.13 3.10
C ILE A 508 -57.12 10.80 3.80
N PRO A 509 -56.97 10.71 5.13
CA PRO A 509 -57.35 9.51 5.86
C PRO A 509 -58.87 9.38 5.85
N THR A 510 -59.36 8.14 5.86
CA THR A 510 -60.79 7.87 6.06
C THR A 510 -61.08 7.90 7.56
N VAL A 511 -61.92 8.85 7.98
CA VAL A 511 -62.32 9.04 9.37
C VAL A 511 -63.76 8.59 9.52
N VAL A 512 -64.02 7.70 10.49
CA VAL A 512 -65.38 7.30 10.85
C VAL A 512 -65.71 7.94 12.20
N PRO A 513 -66.70 8.84 12.29
CA PRO A 513 -67.07 9.45 13.56
C PRO A 513 -67.69 8.43 14.53
N LEU A 514 -67.69 8.74 15.83
CA LEU A 514 -68.57 8.06 16.78
C LEU A 514 -70.04 8.42 16.50
N PRO A 515 -71.02 7.64 17.00
CA PRO A 515 -72.43 8.04 16.95
C PRO A 515 -72.62 9.47 17.48
N PHE A 516 -73.47 10.26 16.80
CA PHE A 516 -73.75 11.67 17.13
C PHE A 516 -72.59 12.66 16.97
N HIS A 517 -71.55 12.30 16.20
CA HIS A 517 -70.44 13.18 15.86
C HIS A 517 -70.32 13.36 14.35
N SER A 518 -69.71 14.47 13.92
CA SER A 518 -69.34 14.76 12.52
C SER A 518 -67.83 14.97 12.38
N ILE A 519 -67.30 14.80 11.17
CA ILE A 519 -65.87 15.02 10.89
C ILE A 519 -65.58 16.52 10.88
N ALA A 520 -64.71 16.98 11.78
CA ALA A 520 -64.25 18.38 11.81
C ALA A 520 -62.93 18.57 11.06
N PHE A 521 -62.03 17.58 11.12
CA PHE A 521 -60.72 17.68 10.49
C PHE A 521 -60.17 16.30 10.12
N GLN A 522 -59.55 16.21 8.96
CA GLN A 522 -58.80 15.03 8.53
C GLN A 522 -57.58 15.46 7.72
N LEU A 523 -56.41 14.96 8.10
CA LEU A 523 -55.16 15.21 7.39
C LEU A 523 -54.22 14.03 7.57
N GLY A 524 -53.65 13.60 6.47
CA GLY A 524 -52.59 12.62 6.42
C GLY A 524 -51.36 13.20 5.74
N TRP A 525 -50.19 12.85 6.23
CA TRP A 525 -48.93 13.19 5.57
C TRP A 525 -47.92 12.07 5.76
N SER A 526 -46.85 12.12 4.98
CA SER A 526 -45.73 11.20 5.12
C SER A 526 -44.43 11.95 5.34
N ASN A 527 -43.54 11.34 6.12
CA ASN A 527 -42.17 11.79 6.30
C ASN A 527 -41.23 10.70 5.80
N TRP A 528 -40.24 11.07 5.00
CA TRP A 528 -39.17 10.14 4.62
C TRP A 528 -38.05 10.21 5.64
N LYS A 529 -37.57 9.04 6.04
CA LYS A 529 -36.52 8.89 7.04
C LYS A 529 -35.38 8.06 6.47
N LYS A 530 -34.16 8.39 6.87
CA LYS A 530 -32.94 7.67 6.49
C LYS A 530 -31.98 7.65 7.66
N GLU A 531 -31.40 6.50 7.89
CA GLU A 531 -30.26 6.31 8.76
C GLU A 531 -29.15 5.63 7.95
N VAL A 532 -27.91 6.09 8.13
CA VAL A 532 -26.74 5.42 7.57
C VAL A 532 -25.83 5.03 8.71
N SER A 533 -25.44 3.77 8.76
CA SER A 533 -24.45 3.25 9.69
C SER A 533 -23.18 2.87 8.94
N TRP A 534 -22.06 3.03 9.62
CA TRP A 534 -20.74 2.62 9.17
C TRP A 534 -20.19 1.59 10.15
N GLN A 535 -19.67 0.49 9.60
CA GLN A 535 -18.89 -0.47 10.34
C GLN A 535 -17.48 -0.47 9.74
N PRO A 536 -16.50 0.14 10.43
CA PRO A 536 -15.13 0.19 9.93
C PRO A 536 -14.52 -1.20 9.91
N SER A 537 -13.56 -1.41 9.01
CA SER A 537 -12.68 -2.57 9.03
C SER A 537 -11.23 -2.10 8.91
N THR A 538 -10.31 -2.89 9.44
CA THR A 538 -8.88 -2.61 9.26
C THR A 538 -8.39 -2.87 7.84
N GLY A 539 -9.14 -3.60 7.00
CA GLY A 539 -8.62 -4.17 5.75
C GLY A 539 -8.10 -5.59 5.91
N HIS A 540 -8.23 -6.17 7.12
CA HIS A 540 -7.94 -7.58 7.36
C HIS A 540 -8.77 -8.45 6.40
N ASN A 541 -8.09 -9.37 5.71
CA ASN A 541 -8.66 -10.22 4.67
C ASN A 541 -9.35 -9.48 3.51
N GLY A 542 -8.97 -8.21 3.27
CA GLY A 542 -9.43 -7.43 2.12
C GLY A 542 -10.78 -6.71 2.29
N ASP A 543 -11.45 -6.81 3.43
CA ASP A 543 -12.67 -6.04 3.72
C ASP A 543 -12.30 -4.70 4.37
N LEU A 544 -12.71 -3.58 3.77
CA LEU A 544 -12.48 -2.21 4.23
C LEU A 544 -13.66 -1.62 5.02
N GLY A 545 -14.78 -2.34 5.13
CA GLY A 545 -15.92 -1.96 5.96
C GLY A 545 -17.26 -2.18 5.29
N ILE A 546 -18.32 -1.85 6.03
CA ILE A 546 -19.70 -1.96 5.57
C ILE A 546 -20.43 -0.65 5.83
N VAL A 547 -21.09 -0.13 4.78
CA VAL A 547 -22.14 0.88 4.90
C VAL A 547 -23.48 0.16 4.96
N LYS A 548 -24.30 0.43 5.99
CA LYS A 548 -25.71 0.00 5.97
C LYS A 548 -26.62 1.21 5.86
N VAL A 549 -27.55 1.13 4.92
CA VAL A 549 -28.53 2.19 4.64
C VAL A 549 -29.90 1.67 5.05
N TYR A 550 -30.48 2.29 6.07
CA TYR A 550 -31.82 1.99 6.53
C TYR A 550 -32.76 3.14 6.16
N ARG A 551 -33.88 2.82 5.51
CA ARG A 551 -34.86 3.82 5.03
C ARG A 551 -36.25 3.41 5.42
N TRP A 552 -37.05 4.39 5.82
CA TRP A 552 -38.45 4.14 6.15
C TRP A 552 -39.31 5.37 5.86
N THR A 553 -40.58 5.12 5.60
CA THR A 553 -41.60 6.16 5.46
C THR A 553 -42.51 6.13 6.66
N GLU A 554 -42.61 7.25 7.38
CA GLU A 554 -43.61 7.42 8.43
C GLU A 554 -44.88 7.99 7.83
N VAL A 555 -45.99 7.27 7.98
CA VAL A 555 -47.31 7.67 7.50
C VAL A 555 -48.12 8.14 8.69
N HIS A 556 -48.39 9.44 8.76
CA HIS A 556 -49.14 10.08 9.82
C HIS A 556 -50.59 10.29 9.37
N SER A 557 -51.55 9.93 10.23
CA SER A 557 -52.98 10.07 9.94
C SER A 557 -53.72 10.66 11.13
N ARG A 558 -54.32 11.83 10.93
CA ARG A 558 -55.08 12.56 11.95
C ARG A 558 -56.53 12.70 11.54
N GLY A 559 -57.42 12.30 12.43
CA GLY A 559 -58.86 12.56 12.35
C GLY A 559 -59.34 13.23 13.63
N VAL A 560 -60.21 14.23 13.49
CA VAL A 560 -60.91 14.90 14.59
C VAL A 560 -62.37 14.98 14.23
N CYS A 561 -63.20 14.49 15.13
CA CYS A 561 -64.64 14.54 15.05
C CYS A 561 -65.17 15.48 16.15
N VAL A 562 -66.33 16.09 15.93
CA VAL A 562 -66.99 16.98 16.89
C VAL A 562 -68.45 16.55 17.09
N PRO A 563 -69.06 16.79 18.26
CA PRO A 563 -70.49 16.53 18.45
C PRO A 563 -71.32 17.29 17.40
N LEU A 564 -72.40 16.66 16.93
CA LEU A 564 -73.35 17.24 15.97
C LEU A 564 -74.11 18.45 16.54
#